data_AF-A0ABD2U7F0-F1
#
_entry.id   AF-A0ABD2U7F0-F1
#
_cell.length_a   1.000
_cell.length_b   1.000
_cell.length_c   1.000
_cell.angle_alpha   90.00
_cell.angle_beta   90.00
_cell.angle_gamma   90.00
#
_symmetry.space_group_name_H-M   'P 1'
#
loop_
_entity.id
_entity.type
_entity.pdbx_description
1 polymer ?
#
loop_
_entity_poly.entity_id
_entity_poly.type
_entity_poly.pdbx_seq_one_letter_code
_entity_poly.pdbx_strand_id
1 'polypeptide(L)'
;MSPSWPSTTLLASLFLFSQIFSCIAQVPAENTFKFVNEGELGDYVVEYRADYRVISISNNPFQLCFYNTTPNAWTLALRMGTVRSESLMRWVWEANRGNPVKENATFTFGTNGNLVLADADGRIAWQTNTANKGVTGFKLLPNGNMVLHDSRVNLSGRVSTIPLTHY
;
A
#
# COMPACT_ATOMS: atom_id res chain seq x y z
N MET A 1 22.74 -66.07 -13.21
CA MET A 1 21.47 -65.34 -13.15
C MET A 1 21.72 -64.03 -12.43
N SER A 2 21.76 -62.90 -13.13
CA SER A 2 21.92 -61.56 -12.53
C SER A 2 20.56 -60.87 -12.52
N PRO A 3 20.11 -60.26 -11.40
CA PRO A 3 18.85 -59.53 -11.40
C PRO A 3 19.03 -58.16 -12.06
N SER A 4 18.24 -57.89 -13.10
CA SER A 4 18.08 -56.56 -13.68
C SER A 4 17.11 -55.74 -12.82
N TRP A 5 17.57 -54.62 -12.27
CA TRP A 5 16.68 -53.67 -11.61
C TRP A 5 15.78 -52.98 -12.65
N PRO A 6 14.48 -52.77 -12.37
CA PRO A 6 13.57 -52.15 -13.32
C PRO A 6 13.88 -50.66 -13.48
N SER A 7 14.26 -50.24 -14.69
CA SER A 7 14.55 -48.85 -15.09
C SER A 7 13.36 -47.89 -15.00
N THR A 8 12.18 -48.38 -14.62
CA THR A 8 10.93 -47.63 -14.53
C THR A 8 10.75 -46.87 -13.21
N THR A 9 11.48 -47.22 -12.14
CA THR A 9 11.40 -46.51 -10.85
C THR A 9 12.09 -45.15 -10.88
N LEU A 10 13.09 -44.97 -11.75
CA LEU A 10 13.85 -43.73 -11.86
C LEU A 10 13.09 -42.60 -12.60
N LEU A 11 12.20 -42.95 -13.54
CA LEU A 11 11.39 -41.97 -14.28
C LEU A 11 10.21 -41.45 -13.45
N ALA A 12 9.66 -42.28 -12.55
CA ALA A 12 8.60 -41.86 -11.63
C ALA A 12 9.11 -40.90 -10.53
N SER A 13 10.38 -41.01 -10.12
CA SER A 13 10.96 -40.14 -9.10
C SER A 13 11.30 -38.73 -9.60
N LEU A 14 11.57 -38.55 -10.90
CA LEU A 14 11.79 -37.23 -11.52
C LEU A 14 10.51 -36.41 -11.70
N PHE A 15 9.33 -37.04 -11.83
CA PHE A 15 8.05 -36.32 -11.91
C PHE A 15 7.60 -35.76 -10.56
N LEU A 16 8.00 -36.39 -9.44
CA LEU A 16 7.65 -35.96 -8.09
C LEU A 16 8.48 -34.76 -7.58
N PHE A 17 9.59 -34.43 -8.24
CA PHE A 17 10.46 -33.32 -7.83
C PHE A 17 10.12 -31.97 -8.49
N SER A 18 9.21 -31.94 -9.47
CA SER A 18 8.95 -30.74 -10.29
C SER A 18 7.86 -29.80 -9.74
N GLN A 19 7.17 -30.17 -8.66
CA GLN A 19 6.07 -29.37 -8.13
C GLN A 19 6.46 -28.69 -6.80
N ILE A 20 7.63 -28.05 -6.75
CA ILE A 20 7.87 -27.02 -5.73
C ILE A 20 7.07 -25.79 -6.18
N PHE A 21 5.75 -25.81 -5.96
CA PHE A 21 4.96 -24.59 -6.01
C PHE A 21 5.49 -23.67 -4.92
N SER A 22 6.25 -22.66 -5.32
CA SER A 22 6.55 -21.55 -4.43
C SER A 22 5.23 -20.84 -4.17
N CYS A 23 4.59 -21.10 -3.03
CA CYS A 23 3.39 -20.40 -2.61
C CYS A 23 3.77 -18.97 -2.19
N ILE A 24 3.89 -18.07 -3.17
CA ILE A 24 4.01 -16.64 -2.90
C ILE A 24 2.65 -16.19 -2.36
N ALA A 25 2.63 -15.57 -1.17
CA ALA A 25 1.40 -15.02 -0.63
C ALA A 25 0.93 -13.86 -1.54
N GLN A 26 -0.36 -13.88 -1.90
CA GLN A 26 -1.00 -12.85 -2.71
C GLN A 26 -2.10 -12.17 -1.91
N VAL A 27 -2.32 -10.89 -2.20
CA VAL A 27 -3.47 -10.15 -1.64
C VAL A 27 -4.73 -10.59 -2.39
N PRO A 28 -5.79 -11.03 -1.70
CA PRO A 28 -7.08 -11.31 -2.32
C PRO A 28 -7.61 -10.09 -3.07
N ALA A 29 -8.26 -10.29 -4.22
CA ALA A 29 -8.69 -9.18 -5.09
C ALA A 29 -9.61 -8.18 -4.37
N GLU A 30 -10.48 -8.68 -3.47
CA GLU A 30 -11.37 -7.89 -2.63
C GLU A 30 -10.65 -6.99 -1.61
N ASN A 31 -9.38 -7.29 -1.30
CA ASN A 31 -8.54 -6.52 -0.40
C ASN A 31 -7.57 -5.59 -1.14
N THR A 32 -7.64 -5.54 -2.47
CA THR A 32 -6.90 -4.58 -3.30
C THR A 32 -7.68 -3.28 -3.45
N PHE A 33 -6.98 -2.20 -3.84
CA PHE A 33 -7.63 -0.94 -4.16
C PHE A 33 -6.84 -0.13 -5.18
N LYS A 34 -7.53 0.79 -5.85
CA LYS A 34 -6.95 1.82 -6.70
C LYS A 34 -7.75 3.11 -6.52
N PHE A 35 -7.08 4.15 -6.04
CA PHE A 35 -7.63 5.50 -5.98
C PHE A 35 -6.98 6.35 -7.05
N VAL A 36 -7.78 7.19 -7.70
CA VAL A 36 -7.32 8.18 -8.67
C VAL A 36 -7.37 9.56 -7.99
N ASN A 37 -6.33 10.35 -8.18
CA ASN A 37 -6.27 11.74 -7.74
C ASN A 37 -7.11 12.61 -8.69
N GLU A 38 -8.41 12.61 -8.46
CA GLU A 38 -9.41 13.39 -9.21
C GLU A 38 -10.62 13.68 -8.31
N GLY A 39 -11.53 14.54 -8.77
CA GLY A 39 -12.79 14.83 -8.08
C GLY A 39 -12.77 16.10 -7.23
N GLU A 40 -13.81 16.23 -6.40
CA GLU A 40 -14.10 17.42 -5.60
C GLU A 40 -13.07 17.64 -4.48
N LEU A 41 -12.80 18.91 -4.20
CA LEU A 41 -11.94 19.34 -3.10
C LEU A 41 -12.74 19.37 -1.79
N GLY A 42 -12.04 19.17 -0.67
CA GLY A 42 -12.69 19.24 0.63
C GLY A 42 -13.00 20.67 1.08
N ASP A 43 -14.10 20.83 1.81
CA ASP A 43 -14.70 22.14 2.12
C ASP A 43 -14.01 22.92 3.25
N TYR A 44 -13.23 22.23 4.08
CA TYR A 44 -12.69 22.81 5.32
C TYR A 44 -11.28 23.34 5.16
N VAL A 45 -10.97 24.47 5.81
CA VAL A 45 -9.61 24.99 5.88
C VAL A 45 -8.73 24.05 6.70
N VAL A 46 -7.62 23.62 6.11
CA VAL A 46 -6.62 22.73 6.71
C VAL A 46 -5.27 23.44 6.81
N GLU A 47 -4.28 22.75 7.40
CA GLU A 47 -2.91 23.24 7.47
C GLU A 47 -2.39 23.72 6.11
N TYR A 48 -1.72 24.88 6.13
CA TYR A 48 -1.24 25.62 4.95
C TYR A 48 -2.31 26.15 3.99
N ARG A 49 -3.60 26.09 4.36
CA ARG A 49 -4.72 26.38 3.44
C ARG A 49 -4.62 25.56 2.15
N ALA A 50 -4.12 24.33 2.28
CA ALA A 50 -3.99 23.42 1.17
C ALA A 50 -5.36 23.02 0.61
N ASP A 51 -5.42 22.82 -0.71
CA ASP A 51 -6.49 22.06 -1.32
C ASP A 51 -6.24 20.57 -1.06
N TYR A 52 -7.30 19.79 -0.91
CA TYR A 52 -7.18 18.36 -0.65
C TYR A 52 -8.38 17.57 -1.12
N ARG A 53 -8.16 16.28 -1.32
CA ARG A 53 -9.14 15.27 -1.69
C ARG A 53 -9.06 14.11 -0.72
N VAL A 54 -10.18 13.77 -0.11
CA VAL A 54 -10.25 12.64 0.83
C VAL A 54 -10.40 11.35 0.03
N ILE A 55 -9.63 10.33 0.40
CA ILE A 55 -9.87 8.96 -0.09
C ILE A 55 -10.56 8.14 0.99
N SER A 56 -11.21 7.02 0.62
CA SER A 56 -12.04 6.24 1.55
C SER A 56 -11.27 5.51 2.65
N ILE A 57 -9.93 5.57 2.66
CA ILE A 57 -9.09 5.03 3.73
C ILE A 57 -9.10 6.00 4.93
N SER A 58 -9.79 5.60 5.99
CA SER A 58 -9.91 6.39 7.22
C SER A 58 -10.03 5.52 8.48
N ASN A 59 -9.59 6.08 9.60
CA ASN A 59 -9.80 5.55 10.94
C ASN A 59 -9.77 6.71 11.93
N ASN A 60 -10.92 7.14 12.44
CA ASN A 60 -11.07 8.38 13.21
C ASN A 60 -10.02 8.49 14.33
N PRO A 61 -9.24 9.60 14.41
CA PRO A 61 -9.38 10.88 13.68
C PRO A 61 -8.53 11.00 12.40
N PHE A 62 -8.00 9.90 11.86
CA PHE A 62 -7.09 9.88 10.72
C PHE A 62 -7.81 9.63 9.39
N GLN A 63 -7.41 10.36 8.36
CA GLN A 63 -7.93 10.19 7.00
C GLN A 63 -6.80 10.34 6.00
N LEU A 64 -6.74 9.46 5.01
CA LEU A 64 -5.77 9.59 3.92
C LEU A 64 -6.32 10.53 2.85
N CYS A 65 -5.46 11.38 2.30
CA CYS A 65 -5.82 12.41 1.34
C CYS A 65 -4.73 12.59 0.29
N PHE A 66 -5.12 13.09 -0.88
CA PHE A 66 -4.21 13.89 -1.70
C PHE A 66 -4.34 15.34 -1.25
N TYR A 67 -3.23 16.06 -1.13
CA TYR A 67 -3.25 17.51 -0.88
C TYR A 67 -2.22 18.23 -1.73
N ASN A 68 -2.44 19.52 -1.98
CA ASN A 68 -1.45 20.38 -2.60
C ASN A 68 -1.51 21.81 -2.05
N THR A 69 -0.35 22.44 -1.96
CA THR A 69 -0.19 23.89 -1.70
C THR A 69 0.32 24.62 -2.94
N THR A 70 0.67 23.88 -3.98
CA THR A 70 1.11 24.36 -5.29
C THR A 70 0.21 23.76 -6.37
N PRO A 71 -0.28 24.53 -7.35
CA PRO A 71 -1.16 24.01 -8.40
C PRO A 71 -0.55 22.78 -9.11
N ASN A 72 -1.35 21.72 -9.23
CA ASN A 72 -0.99 20.47 -9.92
C ASN A 72 0.27 19.74 -9.38
N ALA A 73 0.64 19.99 -8.12
CA ALA A 73 1.72 19.29 -7.42
C ALA A 73 1.18 18.66 -6.13
N TRP A 74 0.72 17.42 -6.25
CA TRP A 74 0.00 16.70 -5.21
C TRP A 74 0.90 15.77 -4.39
N THR A 75 0.59 15.71 -3.10
CA THR A 75 1.20 14.84 -2.11
C THR A 75 0.14 13.92 -1.51
N LEU A 76 0.44 12.62 -1.42
CA LEU A 76 -0.36 11.68 -0.64
C LEU A 76 0.01 11.83 0.83
N ALA A 77 -0.96 12.13 1.68
CA ALA A 77 -0.74 12.43 3.09
C ALA A 77 -1.81 11.87 4.00
N LEU A 78 -1.45 11.68 5.26
CA LEU A 78 -2.38 11.37 6.34
C LEU A 78 -2.69 12.66 7.10
N ARG A 79 -3.97 13.03 7.16
CA ARG A 79 -4.43 14.11 8.04
C ARG A 79 -4.95 13.56 9.36
N MET A 80 -4.86 14.39 10.40
CA MET A 80 -5.49 14.15 11.70
C MET A 80 -6.41 15.31 12.06
N GLY A 81 -7.65 14.99 12.42
CA GLY A 81 -8.64 15.94 12.92
C GLY A 81 -10.05 15.55 12.51
N THR A 82 -11.04 16.10 13.21
CA THR A 82 -12.46 15.92 12.87
C THR A 82 -13.08 17.27 12.56
N VAL A 83 -14.13 17.28 11.73
CA VAL A 83 -14.86 18.51 11.36
C VAL A 83 -15.47 19.24 12.56
N ARG A 84 -15.63 18.55 13.70
CA ARG A 84 -16.17 19.09 14.95
C ARG A 84 -15.10 19.68 15.86
N SER A 85 -13.82 19.56 15.51
CA SER A 85 -12.73 20.13 16.28
C SER A 85 -12.55 21.60 15.89
N GLU A 86 -12.45 22.49 16.88
CA GLU A 86 -12.03 23.88 16.67
C GLU A 86 -10.54 23.98 16.23
N SER A 87 -9.79 22.88 16.35
CA SER A 87 -8.40 22.81 15.93
C SER A 87 -8.27 22.54 14.43
N LEU A 88 -7.35 23.26 13.80
CA LEU A 88 -6.91 23.03 12.43
C LEU A 88 -6.53 21.55 12.21
N MET A 89 -7.06 20.94 11.14
CA MET A 89 -6.65 19.59 10.73
C MET A 89 -5.20 19.64 10.23
N ARG A 90 -4.35 18.75 10.77
CA ARG A 90 -2.90 18.75 10.51
C ARG A 90 -2.48 17.59 9.61
N TRP A 91 -1.45 17.84 8.80
CA TRP A 91 -0.76 16.79 8.04
C TRP A 91 0.26 16.12 8.95
N VAL A 92 0.06 14.83 9.22
CA VAL A 92 0.91 14.09 10.18
C VAL A 92 1.82 13.05 9.53
N TRP A 93 1.64 12.83 8.23
CA TRP A 93 2.53 12.01 7.42
C TRP A 93 2.37 12.34 5.94
N GLU A 94 3.44 12.22 5.17
CA GLU A 94 3.48 12.48 3.73
C GLU A 94 4.35 11.45 3.01
N ALA A 95 3.83 10.84 1.94
CA ALA A 95 4.53 9.80 1.19
C ALA A 95 5.65 10.36 0.31
N ASN A 96 5.35 11.45 -0.40
CA ASN A 96 6.09 11.89 -1.58
C ASN A 96 6.44 13.39 -1.53
N ARG A 97 6.75 13.93 -0.33
CA ARG A 97 7.05 15.35 -0.08
C ARG A 97 8.10 15.96 -1.02
N GLY A 98 9.08 15.18 -1.48
CA GLY A 98 10.11 15.60 -2.44
C GLY A 98 9.87 15.18 -3.89
N ASN A 99 8.74 14.52 -4.17
CA ASN A 99 8.45 13.92 -5.47
C ASN A 99 6.94 14.00 -5.78
N PRO A 100 6.39 15.21 -5.97
CA PRO A 100 4.96 15.40 -6.19
C PRO A 100 4.46 14.68 -7.44
N VAL A 101 3.18 14.34 -7.44
CA VAL A 101 2.45 13.79 -8.59
C VAL A 101 1.46 14.80 -9.13
N LYS A 102 0.93 14.57 -10.33
CA LYS A 102 -0.05 15.47 -10.96
C LYS A 102 -1.47 14.94 -10.76
N GLU A 103 -2.42 15.67 -11.34
CA GLU A 103 -3.77 15.19 -11.57
C GLU A 103 -3.78 13.79 -12.21
N ASN A 104 -4.77 12.96 -11.89
CA ASN A 104 -4.93 11.58 -12.38
C ASN A 104 -3.84 10.59 -11.92
N ALA A 105 -2.98 10.99 -10.99
CA ALA A 105 -2.10 10.07 -10.29
C ALA A 105 -2.89 8.97 -9.57
N THR A 106 -2.28 7.82 -9.35
CA THR A 106 -2.95 6.66 -8.77
C THR A 106 -2.26 6.18 -7.51
N PHE A 107 -3.05 5.89 -6.49
CA PHE A 107 -2.60 5.19 -5.28
C PHE A 107 -3.21 3.79 -5.25
N THR A 108 -2.36 2.78 -5.41
CA THR A 108 -2.77 1.41 -5.70
C THR A 108 -2.15 0.43 -4.71
N PHE A 109 -2.96 -0.50 -4.21
CA PHE A 109 -2.49 -1.69 -3.51
C PHE A 109 -2.83 -2.92 -4.35
N GLY A 110 -1.80 -3.56 -4.92
CA GLY A 110 -1.96 -4.64 -5.88
C GLY A 110 -1.95 -6.04 -5.28
N THR A 111 -2.33 -7.04 -6.09
CA THR A 111 -2.32 -8.47 -5.72
C THR A 111 -0.95 -9.00 -5.32
N ASN A 112 0.13 -8.37 -5.80
CA ASN A 112 1.50 -8.67 -5.41
C ASN A 112 1.88 -8.12 -4.02
N GLY A 113 0.97 -7.41 -3.33
CA GLY A 113 1.23 -6.85 -2.00
C GLY A 113 2.09 -5.59 -1.99
N ASN A 114 2.27 -4.92 -3.14
CA ASN A 114 2.95 -3.63 -3.22
C ASN A 114 1.96 -2.48 -3.14
N LEU A 115 2.30 -1.46 -2.37
CA LEU A 115 1.59 -0.20 -2.32
C LEU A 115 2.37 0.82 -3.16
N VAL A 116 1.71 1.42 -4.14
CA VAL A 116 2.34 2.25 -5.16
C VAL A 116 1.57 3.56 -5.33
N LEU A 117 2.30 4.66 -5.28
CA LEU A 117 1.87 5.96 -5.77
C LEU A 117 2.55 6.22 -7.11
N ALA A 118 1.79 6.23 -8.19
CA ALA A 118 2.27 6.50 -9.54
C ALA A 118 1.62 7.76 -10.11
N ASP A 119 2.39 8.57 -10.82
CA ASP A 119 1.89 9.71 -11.58
C ASP A 119 1.08 9.23 -12.80
N ALA A 120 0.36 10.14 -13.46
CA ALA A 120 -0.51 9.79 -14.59
C ALA A 120 0.23 9.21 -15.80
N ASP A 121 1.52 9.52 -15.94
CA ASP A 121 2.42 8.98 -16.98
C ASP A 121 3.03 7.61 -16.61
N GLY A 122 2.68 7.05 -15.45
CA GLY A 122 3.19 5.78 -14.94
C GLY A 122 4.49 5.88 -14.14
N ARG A 123 5.06 7.08 -13.99
CA ARG A 123 6.23 7.31 -13.14
C ARG A 123 5.90 7.01 -11.67
N ILE A 124 6.64 6.10 -11.06
CA ILE A 124 6.48 5.79 -9.63
C ILE A 124 7.06 6.92 -8.80
N ALA A 125 6.19 7.64 -8.10
CA ALA A 125 6.61 8.72 -7.20
C ALA A 125 7.01 8.19 -5.82
N TRP A 126 6.33 7.15 -5.35
CA TRP A 126 6.62 6.48 -4.07
C TRP A 126 6.07 5.05 -4.08
N GLN A 127 6.72 4.14 -3.35
CA GLN A 127 6.22 2.77 -3.14
C GLN A 127 6.84 2.11 -1.90
N THR A 128 6.20 1.06 -1.41
CA THR A 128 6.68 0.28 -0.25
C THR A 128 7.75 -0.76 -0.60
N ASN A 129 7.92 -1.10 -1.88
CA ASN A 129 8.83 -2.14 -2.36
C ASN A 129 8.56 -3.51 -1.72
N THR A 130 7.29 -3.86 -1.54
CA THR A 130 6.82 -5.10 -0.89
C THR A 130 6.28 -6.14 -1.86
N ALA A 131 6.40 -5.89 -3.17
CA ALA A 131 5.99 -6.82 -4.22
C ALA A 131 6.52 -8.24 -3.97
N ASN A 132 5.62 -9.21 -3.86
CA ASN A 132 5.87 -10.63 -3.65
C ASN A 132 6.65 -10.96 -2.35
N LYS A 133 6.65 -10.04 -1.35
CA LYS A 133 7.34 -10.23 -0.06
C LYS A 133 6.44 -10.78 1.04
N GLY A 134 5.33 -11.41 0.68
CA GLY A 134 4.44 -12.08 1.63
C GLY A 134 3.33 -11.21 2.22
N VAL A 135 3.16 -9.97 1.77
CA VAL A 135 2.07 -9.09 2.19
C VAL A 135 0.73 -9.63 1.68
N THR A 136 -0.27 -9.68 2.57
CA THR A 136 -1.62 -10.15 2.26
C THR A 136 -2.70 -9.12 2.57
N GLY A 137 -2.35 -7.98 3.17
CA GLY A 137 -3.30 -6.92 3.45
C GLY A 137 -2.67 -5.60 3.88
N PHE A 138 -3.51 -4.57 3.91
CA PHE A 138 -3.21 -3.21 4.32
C PHE A 138 -4.27 -2.74 5.33
N LYS A 139 -3.85 -1.98 6.34
CA LYS A 139 -4.77 -1.39 7.31
C LYS A 139 -4.27 -0.05 7.84
N LEU A 140 -5.18 0.90 8.03
CA LEU A 140 -4.97 2.09 8.86
C LEU A 140 -5.49 1.79 10.28
N LEU A 141 -4.59 1.81 11.26
CA LEU A 141 -4.91 1.53 12.66
C LEU A 141 -5.46 2.77 13.38
N PRO A 142 -6.17 2.61 14.51
CA PRO A 142 -6.73 3.74 15.28
C PRO A 142 -5.68 4.71 15.84
N ASN A 143 -4.42 4.30 15.90
CA ASN A 143 -3.30 5.15 16.32
C ASN A 143 -2.65 5.91 15.15
N GLY A 144 -3.19 5.82 13.93
CA GLY A 144 -2.67 6.50 12.74
C GLY A 144 -1.61 5.71 11.98
N ASN A 145 -1.18 4.54 12.48
CA ASN A 145 -0.21 3.73 11.75
C ASN A 145 -0.87 3.04 10.56
N MET A 146 -0.29 3.24 9.38
CA MET A 146 -0.57 2.42 8.21
C MET A 146 0.35 1.21 8.20
N VAL A 147 -0.26 0.02 8.13
CA VAL A 147 0.44 -1.25 8.26
C VAL A 147 0.17 -2.14 7.06
N LEU A 148 1.24 -2.76 6.56
CA LEU A 148 1.15 -3.94 5.71
C LEU A 148 1.32 -5.17 6.59
N HIS A 149 0.46 -6.17 6.42
CA HIS A 149 0.48 -7.39 7.22
C HIS A 149 0.45 -8.63 6.33
N ASP A 150 0.98 -9.73 6.85
CA ASP A 150 0.92 -11.04 6.23
C ASP A 150 -0.17 -11.92 6.87
N SER A 151 -0.47 -13.05 6.24
CA SER A 151 -1.40 -14.05 6.75
C SER A 151 -0.72 -15.07 7.69
N ARG A 152 0.60 -14.97 7.86
CA ARG A 152 1.41 -15.95 8.59
C ARG A 152 1.52 -15.67 10.08
N VAL A 153 0.89 -14.62 10.60
CA VAL A 153 1.02 -14.29 12.03
C VAL A 153 -0.29 -13.76 12.62
N ASN A 154 -1.15 -14.68 13.06
CA ASN A 154 -1.77 -14.49 14.37
C ASN A 154 -0.65 -14.74 15.40
N LEU A 155 -0.26 -13.69 16.14
CA LEU A 155 0.71 -13.64 17.26
C LEU A 155 2.21 -13.45 16.89
N SER A 156 2.67 -12.18 16.96
CA SER A 156 4.08 -11.71 17.02
C SER A 156 4.87 -11.50 15.71
N GLY A 157 5.05 -10.22 15.32
CA GLY A 157 6.44 -9.76 15.16
C GLY A 157 6.92 -9.08 13.87
N ARG A 158 6.13 -8.91 12.80
CA ARG A 158 6.61 -8.13 11.64
C ARG A 158 5.55 -7.23 11.01
N VAL A 159 5.27 -6.13 11.70
CA VAL A 159 4.61 -4.97 11.12
C VAL A 159 5.68 -4.16 10.39
N SER A 160 5.68 -4.15 9.05
CA SER A 160 6.39 -3.10 8.34
C SER A 160 5.52 -1.85 8.42
N THR A 161 5.91 -0.91 9.28
CA THR A 161 5.36 0.44 9.24
C THR A 161 5.73 1.03 7.89
N ILE A 162 4.77 1.69 7.25
CA ILE A 162 5.10 2.57 6.13
C ILE A 162 6.06 3.63 6.68
N PRO A 163 7.28 3.76 6.14
CA PRO A 163 8.28 4.64 6.73
C PRO A 163 7.70 6.06 6.81
N LEU A 164 7.75 6.63 8.01
CA LEU A 164 7.58 8.06 8.17
C LEU A 164 8.80 8.68 7.48
N THR A 165 8.58 9.38 6.38
CA THR A 165 9.60 10.22 5.77
C THR A 165 9.84 11.39 6.71
N HIS A 166 10.68 11.18 7.73
CA HIS A 166 11.23 12.25 8.56
C HIS A 166 12.40 12.86 7.78
N TYR A 167 12.21 14.11 7.35
CA TYR A 167 13.29 15.05 7.07
C TYR A 167 12.94 16.36 7.76
#